data_AF-A0A371Z1Y6-F1
#
_entry.id   AF-A0A371Z1Y6-F1
#
_cell.length_a   1.000
_cell.length_b   1.000
_cell.length_c   1.000
_cell.angle_alpha   90.00
_cell.angle_beta   90.00
_cell.angle_gamma   90.00
#
_symmetry.space_group_name_H-M   'P 1'
#
loop_
_entity.id
_entity.type
_entity.pdbx_description
1 polymer ?
#
loop_
_entity_poly.entity_id
_entity_poly.type
_entity_poly.pdbx_seq_one_letter_code
_entity_poly.pdbx_strand_id
1 'polypeptide(L)'
;AEGTGRIRPAPVPRRPVWIPSVASLYSQVPLRQENSYFSIGERCNANGSKKWRQLQEAGDWDGCVALGREQVAEGSNALDICTAFVGRDEMKEMNEVVTRFTSSVNAPLVIDSTETPVIEAALKLHGGKPIINSINFEDGEAIANERMLLARKFGAAVIALTIDEVGMAKTAEDKLRIATRLVEFACEKHGLPQSDLMIDPLTFTIGTGTEDDRKLGEWTLEG
;
A
#
# COMPACT_ATOMS: atom_id res chain seq x y z
N ALA A 1 -29.96 -22.23 53.06
CA ALA A 1 -29.43 -21.11 52.26
C ALA A 1 -29.02 -21.68 50.91
N GLU A 2 -29.96 -21.71 49.96
CA GLU A 2 -29.70 -22.21 48.61
C GLU A 2 -28.91 -21.16 47.83
N GLY A 3 -27.67 -21.51 47.49
CA GLY A 3 -26.82 -20.67 46.65
C GLY A 3 -27.44 -20.57 45.26
N THR A 4 -28.00 -19.41 44.94
CA THR A 4 -28.45 -19.06 43.59
C THR A 4 -27.21 -18.98 42.69
N GLY A 5 -26.79 -20.13 42.17
CA GLY A 5 -25.75 -20.23 41.14
C GLY A 5 -26.23 -19.48 39.91
N ARG A 6 -25.82 -18.22 39.78
CA ARG A 6 -26.04 -17.42 38.56
C ARG A 6 -25.27 -18.11 37.43
N ILE A 7 -25.97 -18.96 36.68
CA ILE A 7 -25.51 -19.54 35.42
C ILE A 7 -25.24 -18.35 34.50
N ARG A 8 -23.98 -18.13 34.11
CA ARG A 8 -23.65 -17.13 33.09
C ARG A 8 -24.43 -17.51 31.82
N PRO A 9 -25.23 -16.61 31.23
CA PRO A 9 -25.97 -16.92 30.02
C PRO A 9 -24.98 -17.29 28.90
N ALA A 10 -25.39 -18.24 28.05
CA ALA A 10 -24.59 -18.62 26.89
C ALA A 10 -24.38 -17.40 25.97
N PRO A 11 -23.16 -17.17 25.45
CA PRO A 11 -22.92 -16.09 24.50
C PRO A 11 -23.85 -16.19 23.28
N VAL A 12 -24.44 -15.06 22.87
CA VAL A 12 -25.25 -14.99 21.66
C VAL A 12 -24.38 -15.35 20.44
N PRO A 13 -24.84 -16.23 19.53
CA PRO A 13 -24.12 -16.53 18.30
C PRO A 13 -23.92 -15.27 17.47
N ARG A 14 -22.67 -14.95 17.13
CA ARG A 14 -22.33 -13.84 16.24
C ARG A 14 -22.16 -14.35 14.81
N ARG A 15 -22.73 -13.65 13.83
CA ARG A 15 -22.49 -13.86 12.40
C ARG A 15 -21.66 -12.69 11.88
N PRO A 16 -20.32 -12.78 11.84
CA PRO A 16 -19.51 -11.69 11.30
C PRO A 16 -19.76 -11.55 9.80
N VAL A 17 -19.88 -10.31 9.33
CA VAL A 17 -19.80 -9.99 7.90
C VAL A 17 -18.35 -9.62 7.63
N TRP A 18 -17.68 -10.37 6.78
CA TRP A 18 -16.31 -10.09 6.39
C TRP A 18 -16.30 -9.02 5.30
N ILE A 19 -15.46 -8.00 5.46
CA ILE A 19 -15.32 -6.87 4.55
C ILE A 19 -13.84 -6.71 4.20
N PRO A 20 -13.44 -6.79 2.91
CA PRO A 20 -12.07 -6.52 2.50
C PRO A 20 -11.63 -5.13 2.97
N SER A 21 -10.55 -5.07 3.74
CA SER A 21 -10.09 -3.84 4.38
C SER A 21 -8.60 -3.89 4.63
N VAL A 22 -8.02 -2.71 4.81
CA VAL A 22 -6.69 -2.49 5.40
C VAL A 22 -6.85 -1.87 6.78
N ALA A 23 -5.81 -1.93 7.61
CA ALA A 23 -5.93 -1.50 9.00
C ALA A 23 -4.63 -0.92 9.55
N SER A 24 -4.77 0.02 10.47
CA SER A 24 -3.73 0.42 11.44
C SER A 24 -4.04 -0.21 12.80
N LEU A 25 -3.29 0.18 13.85
CA LEU A 25 -3.63 -0.16 15.23
C LEU A 25 -4.95 0.50 15.72
N TYR A 26 -5.37 1.60 15.08
CA TYR A 26 -6.47 2.43 15.57
C TYR A 26 -7.75 2.29 14.77
N SER A 27 -7.64 1.93 13.49
CA SER A 27 -8.81 1.88 12.61
C SER A 27 -8.65 0.86 11.49
N GLN A 28 -9.80 0.36 11.03
CA GLN A 28 -9.95 -0.43 9.83
C GLN A 28 -10.60 0.44 8.76
N VAL A 29 -10.10 0.36 7.52
CA VAL A 29 -10.65 1.08 6.38
C VAL A 29 -11.00 0.09 5.27
N PRO A 30 -12.29 -0.03 4.88
CA PRO A 30 -12.70 -0.85 3.75
C PRO A 30 -12.01 -0.44 2.46
N LEU A 31 -11.62 -1.40 1.63
CA LEU A 31 -11.01 -1.09 0.33
C LEU A 31 -12.05 -0.55 -0.66
N ARG A 32 -13.28 -1.07 -0.59
CA ARG A 32 -14.42 -0.54 -1.33
C ARG A 32 -15.04 0.63 -0.57
N GLN A 33 -15.06 1.81 -1.19
CA GLN A 33 -15.70 3.01 -0.66
C GLN A 33 -17.04 3.24 -1.38
N GLU A 34 -18.14 3.33 -0.62
CA GLU A 34 -19.47 3.57 -1.19
C GLU A 34 -19.62 5.06 -1.57
N ASN A 35 -19.98 5.34 -2.83
CA ASN A 35 -20.09 6.71 -3.40
C ASN A 35 -18.80 7.56 -3.28
N SER A 36 -17.65 6.92 -3.14
CA SER A 36 -16.34 7.57 -3.06
C SER A 36 -15.27 6.61 -3.61
N TYR A 37 -14.01 6.96 -3.45
CA TYR A 37 -12.85 6.15 -3.83
C TYR A 37 -11.93 5.99 -2.62
N PHE A 38 -11.15 4.90 -2.61
CA PHE A 38 -10.10 4.71 -1.62
C PHE A 38 -8.91 5.61 -1.97
N SER A 39 -8.68 6.64 -1.18
CA SER A 39 -7.63 7.62 -1.38
C SER A 39 -6.36 7.28 -0.60
N ILE A 40 -5.22 7.34 -1.28
CA ILE A 40 -3.90 7.18 -0.66
C ILE A 40 -3.21 8.54 -0.70
N GLY A 41 -2.83 9.07 0.47
CA GLY A 41 -2.09 10.32 0.56
C GLY A 41 -0.64 10.14 0.12
N GLU A 42 -0.20 10.88 -0.91
CA GLU A 42 1.11 10.75 -1.56
C GLU A 42 2.21 11.65 -0.99
N ARG A 43 1.88 12.62 -0.11
CA ARG A 43 2.83 13.68 0.28
C ARG A 43 3.89 13.20 1.28
N CYS A 44 3.81 11.96 1.76
CA CYS A 44 4.82 11.33 2.63
C CYS A 44 5.90 10.57 1.82
N ASN A 45 6.33 11.20 0.73
CA ASN A 45 7.27 10.63 -0.24
C ASN A 45 8.38 11.65 -0.56
N ALA A 46 9.65 11.25 -0.39
CA ALA A 46 10.80 12.13 -0.61
C ALA A 46 11.00 12.59 -2.06
N ASN A 47 10.56 11.79 -3.02
CA ASN A 47 10.65 12.13 -4.45
C ASN A 47 9.47 13.01 -4.90
N GLY A 48 8.28 12.83 -4.31
CA GLY A 48 7.07 13.57 -4.67
C GLY A 48 6.83 14.87 -3.89
N SER A 49 7.36 15.00 -2.67
CA SER A 49 7.02 16.10 -1.76
C SER A 49 8.25 16.86 -1.25
N LYS A 50 8.38 18.12 -1.69
CA LYS A 50 9.45 19.02 -1.21
C LYS A 50 9.42 19.21 0.31
N LYS A 51 8.22 19.32 0.91
CA LYS A 51 8.05 19.49 2.36
C LYS A 51 8.53 18.25 3.11
N TRP A 52 8.13 17.06 2.67
CA TRP A 52 8.60 15.80 3.27
C TRP A 52 10.11 15.65 3.17
N ARG A 53 10.67 15.88 1.98
CA ARG A 53 12.13 15.82 1.78
C ARG A 53 12.89 16.74 2.74
N GLN A 54 12.44 17.97 2.92
CA GLN A 54 13.09 18.92 3.84
C GLN A 54 13.03 18.46 5.31
N LEU A 55 11.91 17.88 5.73
CA LEU A 55 11.73 17.34 7.08
C LEU A 55 12.62 16.11 7.31
N GLN A 56 12.61 15.18 6.37
CA GLN A 56 13.47 13.98 6.38
C GLN A 56 14.97 14.37 6.37
N GLU A 57 15.35 15.36 5.55
CA GLU A 57 16.71 15.89 5.51
C GLU A 57 17.17 16.47 6.85
N ALA A 58 16.27 17.20 7.53
CA ALA A 58 16.53 17.77 8.84
C ALA A 58 16.43 16.76 10.00
N GLY A 59 15.94 15.54 9.75
CA GLY A 59 15.63 14.56 10.80
C GLY A 59 14.45 14.99 11.68
N ASP A 60 13.57 15.86 11.17
CA ASP A 60 12.36 16.32 11.85
C ASP A 60 11.21 15.32 11.65
N TRP A 61 11.28 14.21 12.39
CA TRP A 61 10.31 13.13 12.30
C TRP A 61 8.93 13.50 12.86
N ASP A 62 8.88 14.43 13.83
CA ASP A 62 7.63 14.95 14.36
C ASP A 62 6.90 15.79 13.30
N GLY A 63 7.65 16.58 12.52
CA GLY A 63 7.14 17.25 11.34
C GLY A 63 6.63 16.27 10.27
N CYS A 64 7.32 15.16 10.03
CA CYS A 64 6.83 14.09 9.13
C CYS A 64 5.49 13.51 9.62
N VAL A 65 5.37 13.20 10.92
CA VAL A 65 4.11 12.73 11.52
C VAL A 65 3.00 13.78 11.38
N ALA A 66 3.32 15.05 11.60
CA ALA A 66 2.36 16.13 11.43
C ALA A 66 1.85 16.22 9.98
N LEU A 67 2.73 16.06 8.99
CA LEU A 67 2.32 16.00 7.57
C LEU A 67 1.44 14.78 7.27
N GLY A 68 1.73 13.62 7.86
CA GLY A 68 0.86 12.45 7.76
C GLY A 68 -0.54 12.71 8.32
N ARG A 69 -0.62 13.32 9.52
CA ARG A 69 -1.90 13.69 10.14
C ARG A 69 -2.68 14.73 9.32
N GLU A 70 -1.99 15.68 8.71
CA GLU A 70 -2.57 16.68 7.80
C GLU A 70 -3.33 15.97 6.67
N GLN A 71 -2.69 15.01 5.98
CA GLN A 71 -3.32 14.25 4.89
C GLN A 71 -4.53 13.42 5.36
N VAL A 72 -4.45 12.78 6.53
CA VAL A 72 -5.61 12.07 7.10
C VAL A 72 -6.75 13.02 7.41
N ALA A 73 -6.46 14.22 7.93
CA ALA A 73 -7.47 15.25 8.17
C ALA A 73 -8.07 15.82 6.86
N GLU A 74 -7.29 15.83 5.78
CA GLU A 74 -7.72 16.17 4.42
C GLU A 74 -8.56 15.07 3.75
N GLY A 75 -8.65 13.88 4.36
CA GLY A 75 -9.54 12.79 3.93
C GLY A 75 -8.85 11.55 3.36
N SER A 76 -7.52 11.48 3.39
CA SER A 76 -6.79 10.28 2.94
C SER A 76 -7.16 9.05 3.75
N ASN A 77 -7.52 7.96 3.07
CA ASN A 77 -7.90 6.69 3.67
C ASN A 77 -6.69 5.89 4.16
N ALA A 78 -5.58 5.96 3.42
CA ALA A 78 -4.26 5.43 3.78
C ALA A 78 -3.17 6.43 3.41
N LEU A 79 -1.94 6.19 3.87
CA LEU A 79 -0.79 7.05 3.55
C LEU A 79 0.32 6.24 2.89
N ASP A 80 0.80 6.73 1.75
CA ASP A 80 2.00 6.22 1.09
C ASP A 80 3.25 6.75 1.77
N ILE A 81 4.09 5.85 2.26
CA ILE A 81 5.32 6.17 2.98
C ILE A 81 6.51 5.70 2.15
N CYS A 82 7.26 6.65 1.62
CA CYS A 82 8.48 6.41 0.86
C CYS A 82 9.61 7.27 1.44
N THR A 83 10.68 6.61 1.87
CA THR A 83 11.88 7.27 2.41
C THR A 83 13.09 7.16 1.47
N ALA A 84 12.92 6.52 0.30
CA ALA A 84 13.97 6.38 -0.69
C ALA A 84 14.42 7.74 -1.22
N PHE A 85 15.66 8.11 -0.93
CA PHE A 85 16.29 9.32 -1.45
C PHE A 85 17.79 9.13 -1.60
N VAL A 86 18.36 9.65 -2.69
CA VAL A 86 19.77 9.45 -3.05
C VAL A 86 20.70 9.90 -1.92
N GLY A 87 21.60 9.00 -1.52
CA GLY A 87 22.60 9.26 -0.48
C GLY A 87 22.10 9.15 0.95
N ARG A 88 20.88 8.64 1.17
CA ARG A 88 20.31 8.40 2.51
C ARG A 88 20.18 6.91 2.80
N ASP A 89 20.06 6.59 4.09
CA ASP A 89 19.83 5.22 4.59
C ASP A 89 18.32 4.98 4.71
N GLU A 90 17.71 4.47 3.64
CA GLU A 90 16.27 4.22 3.56
C GLU A 90 15.80 3.27 4.67
N MET A 91 16.56 2.22 4.97
CA MET A 91 16.21 1.25 6.01
C MET A 91 16.07 1.93 7.38
N LYS A 92 17.06 2.76 7.75
CA LYS A 92 17.04 3.48 9.03
C LYS A 92 15.88 4.46 9.09
N GLU A 93 15.62 5.20 8.01
CA GLU A 93 14.62 6.26 7.98
C GLU A 93 13.20 5.70 7.90
N MET A 94 12.98 4.63 7.13
CA MET A 94 11.72 3.90 7.11
C MET A 94 11.39 3.36 8.51
N ASN A 95 12.35 2.77 9.21
CA ASN A 95 12.14 2.28 10.57
C ASN A 95 11.74 3.42 11.53
N GLU A 96 12.40 4.56 11.45
CA GLU A 96 12.11 5.73 12.29
C GLU A 96 10.71 6.29 12.02
N VAL A 97 10.36 6.46 10.74
CA VAL A 97 9.06 6.98 10.31
C VAL A 97 7.94 6.01 10.70
N VAL A 98 8.03 4.73 10.32
CA VAL A 98 6.97 3.74 10.58
C VAL A 98 6.75 3.56 12.08
N THR A 99 7.80 3.47 12.88
CA THR A 99 7.68 3.36 14.36
C THR A 99 6.84 4.50 14.94
N ARG A 100 7.04 5.73 14.46
CA ARG A 100 6.29 6.90 14.92
C ARG A 100 4.88 6.93 14.37
N PHE A 101 4.71 6.65 13.08
CA PHE A 101 3.41 6.62 12.42
C PHE A 101 2.48 5.59 13.08
N THR A 102 2.98 4.39 13.37
CA THR A 102 2.21 3.33 14.04
C THR A 102 1.58 3.77 15.35
N SER A 103 2.22 4.67 16.11
CA SER A 103 1.71 5.16 17.40
C SER A 103 0.96 6.50 17.32
N SER A 104 1.02 7.17 16.17
CA SER A 104 0.64 8.58 16.06
C SER A 104 -0.34 8.90 14.93
N VAL A 105 -0.53 7.99 13.98
CA VAL A 105 -1.36 8.18 12.80
C VAL A 105 -2.39 7.05 12.73
N ASN A 106 -3.67 7.44 12.60
CA ASN A 106 -4.76 6.48 12.66
C ASN A 106 -4.99 5.73 11.34
N ALA A 107 -4.42 6.20 10.23
CA ALA A 107 -4.59 5.61 8.91
C ALA A 107 -3.67 4.39 8.70
N PRO A 108 -4.13 3.36 7.95
CA PRO A 108 -3.27 2.30 7.42
C PRO A 108 -2.13 2.88 6.56
N LEU A 109 -1.00 2.17 6.51
CA LEU A 109 0.16 2.58 5.73
C LEU A 109 0.28 1.75 4.46
N VAL A 110 0.64 2.44 3.38
CA VAL A 110 1.17 1.88 2.14
C VAL A 110 2.68 2.01 2.23
N ILE A 111 3.37 0.87 2.27
CA ILE A 111 4.83 0.81 2.41
C ILE A 111 5.43 0.83 1.00
N ASP A 112 6.00 1.96 0.61
CA ASP A 112 6.58 2.19 -0.71
C ASP A 112 8.11 2.14 -0.67
N SER A 113 8.66 1.11 -1.30
CA SER A 113 10.10 0.91 -1.44
C SER A 113 10.41 -0.09 -2.56
N THR A 114 11.56 0.09 -3.21
CA THR A 114 12.11 -0.90 -4.15
C THR A 114 12.90 -2.01 -3.44
N GLU A 115 13.21 -1.85 -2.15
CA GLU A 115 14.07 -2.77 -1.41
C GLU A 115 13.24 -3.72 -0.53
N THR A 116 13.20 -5.01 -0.89
CA THR A 116 12.47 -6.04 -0.11
C THR A 116 12.83 -6.06 1.38
N PRO A 117 14.11 -5.88 1.80
CA PRO A 117 14.46 -5.80 3.22
C PRO A 117 13.81 -4.61 3.95
N VAL A 118 13.69 -3.45 3.29
CA VAL A 118 13.06 -2.24 3.85
C VAL A 118 11.57 -2.49 4.05
N ILE A 119 10.92 -3.10 3.06
CA ILE A 119 9.52 -3.52 3.16
C ILE A 119 9.34 -4.46 4.36
N GLU A 120 10.15 -5.52 4.48
CA GLU A 120 10.01 -6.47 5.60
C GLU A 120 10.17 -5.77 6.96
N ALA A 121 11.13 -4.86 7.10
CA ALA A 121 11.36 -4.14 8.34
C ALA A 121 10.15 -3.25 8.72
N ALA A 122 9.59 -2.51 7.76
CA ALA A 122 8.39 -1.71 7.95
C ALA A 122 7.15 -2.56 8.31
N LEU A 123 6.95 -3.70 7.64
CA LEU A 123 5.85 -4.62 7.92
C LEU A 123 5.89 -5.17 9.37
N LYS A 124 7.09 -5.40 9.92
CA LYS A 124 7.26 -5.81 11.33
C LYS A 124 6.81 -4.73 12.32
N LEU A 125 6.79 -3.46 11.93
CA LEU A 125 6.51 -2.32 12.79
C LEU A 125 5.06 -1.81 12.71
N HIS A 126 4.39 -1.95 11.55
CA HIS A 126 3.09 -1.30 11.27
C HIS A 126 1.95 -1.64 12.27
N GLY A 127 1.85 -2.89 12.71
CA GLY A 127 0.87 -3.33 13.72
C GLY A 127 -0.58 -3.55 13.23
N GLY A 128 -0.90 -3.23 11.99
CA GLY A 128 -2.18 -3.51 11.34
C GLY A 128 -2.03 -4.33 10.04
N LYS A 129 -3.00 -4.21 9.13
CA LYS A 129 -2.91 -4.76 7.76
C LYS A 129 -2.43 -3.66 6.80
N PRO A 130 -1.15 -3.65 6.39
CA PRO A 130 -0.60 -2.65 5.49
C PRO A 130 -0.87 -3.00 4.01
N ILE A 131 -0.46 -2.09 3.13
CA ILE A 131 -0.37 -2.34 1.69
C ILE A 131 1.11 -2.33 1.30
N ILE A 132 1.59 -3.33 0.56
CA ILE A 132 2.91 -3.32 -0.05
C ILE A 132 2.82 -2.60 -1.39
N ASN A 133 3.58 -1.54 -1.57
CA ASN A 133 3.82 -0.86 -2.84
C ASN A 133 5.28 -1.15 -3.23
N SER A 134 5.55 -2.15 -4.08
CA SER A 134 4.60 -2.93 -4.90
C SER A 134 5.14 -4.32 -5.25
N ILE A 135 4.53 -5.01 -6.21
CA ILE A 135 5.16 -6.07 -7.01
C ILE A 135 5.12 -5.71 -8.50
N ASN A 136 6.08 -6.23 -9.27
CA ASN A 136 6.10 -6.19 -10.73
C ASN A 136 7.05 -7.30 -11.25
N PHE A 137 7.24 -7.39 -12.56
CA PHE A 137 8.15 -8.37 -13.17
C PHE A 137 9.33 -7.73 -13.93
N GLU A 138 9.75 -6.51 -13.57
CA GLU A 138 10.86 -5.79 -14.25
C GLU A 138 12.14 -6.64 -14.32
N ASP A 139 12.53 -7.25 -13.19
CA ASP A 139 13.66 -8.18 -13.08
C ASP A 139 13.20 -9.66 -13.04
N GLY A 140 12.04 -9.95 -13.62
CA GLY A 140 11.36 -11.24 -13.53
C GLY A 140 10.65 -11.48 -12.19
N GLU A 141 10.29 -12.74 -11.91
CA GLU A 141 9.38 -13.07 -10.79
C GLU A 141 10.04 -13.17 -9.41
N ALA A 142 11.37 -13.13 -9.31
CA ALA A 142 12.08 -13.43 -8.06
C ALA A 142 11.73 -12.46 -6.93
N ILE A 143 11.81 -11.15 -7.19
CA ILE A 143 11.50 -10.10 -6.21
C ILE A 143 10.01 -10.12 -5.87
N ALA A 144 9.13 -10.25 -6.88
CA ALA A 144 7.70 -10.39 -6.66
C ALA A 144 7.37 -11.58 -5.75
N ASN A 145 8.03 -12.73 -5.95
CA ASN A 145 7.86 -13.93 -5.13
C ASN A 145 8.26 -13.67 -3.67
N GLU A 146 9.39 -13.01 -3.42
CA GLU A 146 9.80 -12.63 -2.06
C GLU A 146 8.76 -11.72 -1.39
N ARG A 147 8.29 -10.69 -2.10
CA ARG A 147 7.27 -9.76 -1.59
C ARG A 147 5.92 -10.44 -1.37
N MET A 148 5.54 -11.43 -2.19
CA MET A 148 4.34 -12.25 -1.96
C MET A 148 4.46 -13.14 -0.72
N LEU A 149 5.65 -13.67 -0.43
CA LEU A 149 5.91 -14.40 0.82
C LEU A 149 5.75 -13.47 2.03
N LEU A 150 6.22 -12.22 1.94
CA LEU A 150 6.00 -11.20 2.96
C LEU A 150 4.50 -10.85 3.11
N ALA A 151 3.80 -10.63 2.00
CA ALA A 151 2.36 -10.34 2.02
C ALA A 151 1.57 -11.43 2.75
N ARG A 152 1.87 -12.71 2.48
CA ARG A 152 1.27 -13.85 3.19
C ARG A 152 1.65 -13.88 4.67
N LYS A 153 2.94 -13.67 4.99
CA LYS A 153 3.47 -13.73 6.37
C LYS A 153 2.87 -12.64 7.27
N PHE A 154 2.71 -11.43 6.75
CA PHE A 154 2.22 -10.26 7.49
C PHE A 154 0.74 -9.95 7.25
N GLY A 155 0.07 -10.65 6.34
CA GLY A 155 -1.33 -10.41 5.98
C GLY A 155 -1.55 -9.08 5.28
N ALA A 156 -0.62 -8.66 4.41
CA ALA A 156 -0.67 -7.38 3.70
C ALA A 156 -1.48 -7.47 2.40
N ALA A 157 -2.12 -6.36 2.03
CA ALA A 157 -2.56 -6.13 0.66
C ALA A 157 -1.38 -5.75 -0.24
N VAL A 158 -1.54 -5.82 -1.56
CA VAL A 158 -0.45 -5.63 -2.52
C VAL A 158 -0.91 -4.76 -3.68
N ILE A 159 -0.14 -3.71 -3.98
CA ILE A 159 -0.22 -2.98 -5.26
C ILE A 159 0.69 -3.69 -6.26
N ALA A 160 0.21 -3.92 -7.47
CA ALA A 160 0.89 -4.66 -8.52
C ALA A 160 0.93 -3.84 -9.80
N LEU A 161 2.13 -3.39 -10.20
CA LEU A 161 2.32 -2.49 -11.34
C LEU A 161 2.41 -3.29 -12.63
N THR A 162 1.79 -2.80 -13.70
CA THR A 162 1.87 -3.37 -15.05
C THR A 162 3.24 -3.10 -15.71
N ILE A 163 4.30 -3.61 -15.07
CA ILE A 163 5.68 -3.60 -15.55
C ILE A 163 6.14 -5.05 -15.63
N ASP A 164 6.70 -5.46 -16.76
CA ASP A 164 7.30 -6.77 -16.95
C ASP A 164 8.72 -6.67 -17.49
N GLU A 165 9.30 -7.80 -17.91
CA GLU A 165 10.69 -7.91 -18.37
C GLU A 165 10.94 -7.09 -19.67
N VAL A 166 9.88 -6.66 -20.36
CA VAL A 166 9.96 -5.76 -21.53
C VAL A 166 9.95 -4.30 -21.10
N GLY A 167 9.38 -4.00 -19.93
CA GLY A 167 9.32 -2.68 -19.33
C GLY A 167 7.89 -2.28 -18.96
N MET A 168 7.66 -0.97 -18.89
CA MET A 168 6.38 -0.40 -18.47
C MET A 168 5.31 -0.49 -19.57
N ALA A 169 4.12 -1.03 -19.24
CA ALA A 169 3.02 -1.12 -20.20
C ALA A 169 2.41 0.25 -20.53
N LYS A 170 2.44 0.60 -21.82
CA LYS A 170 1.87 1.86 -22.33
C LYS A 170 0.48 1.68 -22.95
N THR A 171 0.27 0.66 -23.77
CA THR A 171 -0.99 0.38 -24.46
C THR A 171 -1.98 -0.33 -23.54
N ALA A 172 -3.28 -0.27 -23.88
CA ALA A 172 -4.32 -0.98 -23.13
C ALA A 172 -4.11 -2.50 -23.18
N GLU A 173 -3.69 -3.02 -24.33
CA GLU A 173 -3.45 -4.46 -24.53
C GLU A 173 -2.31 -4.97 -23.64
N ASP A 174 -1.20 -4.22 -23.54
CA ASP A 174 -0.09 -4.61 -22.67
C ASP A 174 -0.45 -4.51 -21.19
N LYS A 175 -1.19 -3.47 -20.79
CA LYS A 175 -1.69 -3.33 -19.41
C LYS A 175 -2.55 -4.53 -19.03
N LEU A 176 -3.51 -4.91 -19.86
CA LEU A 176 -4.38 -6.06 -19.62
C LEU A 176 -3.62 -7.38 -19.59
N ARG A 177 -2.66 -7.57 -20.51
CA ARG A 177 -1.81 -8.77 -20.57
C ARG A 177 -1.01 -8.94 -19.29
N ILE A 178 -0.34 -7.89 -18.81
CA ILE A 178 0.47 -7.95 -17.59
C ILE A 178 -0.43 -8.05 -16.35
N ALA A 179 -1.55 -7.31 -16.28
CA ALA A 179 -2.52 -7.41 -15.19
C ALA A 179 -3.07 -8.83 -15.04
N THR A 180 -3.39 -9.51 -16.15
CA THR A 180 -3.83 -10.92 -16.14
C THR A 180 -2.75 -11.82 -15.52
N ARG A 181 -1.49 -11.67 -15.95
CA ARG A 181 -0.36 -12.41 -15.38
C ARG A 181 -0.15 -12.11 -13.89
N LEU A 182 -0.31 -10.85 -13.46
CA LEU A 182 -0.21 -10.45 -12.06
C LEU A 182 -1.30 -11.10 -11.20
N VAL A 183 -2.54 -11.20 -11.71
CA VAL A 183 -3.64 -11.89 -11.01
C VAL A 183 -3.34 -13.38 -10.87
N GLU A 184 -2.95 -14.06 -11.94
CA GLU A 184 -2.56 -15.48 -11.91
C GLU A 184 -1.41 -15.71 -10.91
N PHE A 185 -0.38 -14.87 -10.96
CA PHE A 185 0.78 -14.94 -10.07
C PHE A 185 0.39 -14.71 -8.60
N ALA A 186 -0.23 -13.57 -8.27
CA ALA A 186 -0.48 -13.19 -6.90
C ALA A 186 -1.63 -14.01 -6.27
N CYS A 187 -2.72 -14.22 -7.02
CA CYS A 187 -3.92 -14.85 -6.48
C CYS A 187 -3.89 -16.38 -6.61
N GLU A 188 -3.55 -16.92 -7.79
CA GLU A 188 -3.63 -18.37 -8.02
C GLU A 188 -2.39 -19.10 -7.50
N LYS A 189 -1.19 -18.63 -7.88
CA LYS A 189 0.08 -19.23 -7.46
C LYS A 189 0.42 -18.91 -6.00
N HIS A 190 0.21 -17.67 -5.55
CA HIS A 190 0.55 -17.24 -4.19
C HIS A 190 -0.63 -17.20 -3.21
N GLY A 191 -1.87 -17.41 -3.66
CA GLY A 191 -3.04 -17.52 -2.78
C GLY A 191 -3.45 -16.19 -2.13
N LEU A 192 -3.04 -15.05 -2.69
CA LEU A 192 -3.53 -13.75 -2.22
C LEU A 192 -5.02 -13.64 -2.57
N PRO A 193 -5.89 -13.23 -1.62
CA PRO A 193 -7.26 -12.93 -1.97
C PRO A 193 -7.31 -11.83 -3.05
N GLN A 194 -8.12 -11.99 -4.09
CA GLN A 194 -8.25 -10.96 -5.14
C GLN A 194 -8.66 -9.59 -4.56
N SER A 195 -9.40 -9.58 -3.45
CA SER A 195 -9.78 -8.34 -2.76
C SER A 195 -8.61 -7.60 -2.11
N ASP A 196 -7.46 -8.25 -1.98
CA ASP A 196 -6.22 -7.70 -1.42
C ASP A 196 -5.20 -7.35 -2.51
N LEU A 197 -5.52 -7.59 -3.78
CA LEU A 197 -4.71 -7.22 -4.94
C LEU A 197 -5.25 -5.92 -5.56
N MET A 198 -4.38 -4.93 -5.71
CA MET A 198 -4.65 -3.66 -6.37
C MET A 198 -3.78 -3.59 -7.63
N ILE A 199 -4.39 -3.61 -8.81
CA ILE A 199 -3.62 -3.44 -10.06
C ILE A 199 -3.36 -1.95 -10.26
N ASP A 200 -2.10 -1.58 -10.46
CA ASP A 200 -1.69 -0.26 -10.94
C ASP A 200 -1.39 -0.37 -12.44
N PRO A 201 -2.33 0.07 -13.31
CA PRO A 201 -2.13 0.07 -14.75
C PRO A 201 -1.15 1.14 -15.24
N LEU A 202 -0.48 1.88 -14.35
CA LEU A 202 0.43 3.00 -14.59
C LEU A 202 -0.27 4.26 -15.11
N THR A 203 0.11 5.40 -14.53
CA THR A 203 -0.32 6.73 -14.98
C THR A 203 0.89 7.51 -15.48
N PHE A 204 0.88 7.90 -16.76
CA PHE A 204 1.97 8.65 -17.39
C PHE A 204 1.61 10.11 -17.61
N THR A 205 2.63 10.95 -17.75
CA THR A 205 2.47 12.36 -18.15
C THR A 205 2.00 12.46 -19.60
N ILE A 206 0.88 13.14 -19.84
CA ILE A 206 0.31 13.34 -21.19
C ILE A 206 0.60 14.74 -21.77
N GLY A 207 1.07 15.67 -20.94
CA GLY A 207 1.32 17.08 -21.29
C GLY A 207 2.73 17.38 -21.78
N THR A 208 3.44 16.40 -22.35
CA THR A 208 4.86 16.48 -22.73
C THR A 208 5.10 17.18 -24.07
N GLY A 209 4.08 17.26 -24.93
CA GLY A 209 4.15 17.86 -26.26
C GLY A 209 4.44 16.85 -27.39
N THR A 210 4.70 15.59 -27.07
CA THR A 210 4.81 14.50 -28.05
C THR A 210 3.42 13.94 -28.38
N GLU A 211 3.23 13.46 -29.61
CA GLU A 211 1.94 12.88 -30.03
C GLU A 211 1.69 11.51 -29.38
N ASP A 212 2.76 10.72 -29.24
CA ASP A 212 2.73 9.38 -28.66
C ASP A 212 2.24 9.36 -27.20
N ASP A 213 2.45 10.44 -26.44
CA ASP A 213 2.06 10.50 -25.02
C ASP A 213 0.58 10.85 -24.81
N ARG A 214 -0.11 11.38 -25.83
CA ARG A 214 -1.49 11.90 -25.69
C ARG A 214 -2.50 10.83 -25.31
N LYS A 215 -2.28 9.60 -25.77
CA LYS A 215 -3.17 8.46 -25.54
C LYS A 215 -2.90 7.72 -24.23
N LEU A 216 -1.80 7.99 -23.54
CA LEU A 216 -1.40 7.21 -22.38
C LEU A 216 -2.44 7.25 -21.25
N GLY A 217 -3.11 8.39 -21.06
CA GLY A 217 -4.21 8.50 -20.09
C GLY A 217 -5.47 7.73 -20.51
N GLU A 218 -5.80 7.74 -21.81
CA GLU A 218 -6.94 6.99 -22.37
C GLU A 218 -6.69 5.48 -22.26
N TRP A 219 -5.51 5.00 -22.63
CA TRP A 219 -5.17 3.57 -22.55
C TRP A 219 -5.15 3.01 -21.14
N THR A 220 -4.85 3.83 -20.13
CA THR A 220 -4.99 3.42 -18.72
C THR A 220 -6.45 3.29 -18.28
N LEU A 221 -7.39 3.99 -18.92
CA LEU A 221 -8.82 3.86 -18.63
C LEU A 221 -9.48 2.71 -19.40
N GLU A 222 -8.93 2.35 -20.56
CA GLU A 222 -9.45 1.28 -21.42
C GLU A 222 -9.01 -0.13 -20.98
N GLY A 223 -7.75 -0.30 -20.56
CA GLY A 223 -7.15 -1.59 -20.19
C GLY A 223 -7.07 -1.83 -18.70
#